data_AF-A0A821XW48-F1
#
_entry.id   AF-A0A821XW48-F1
#
_cell.length_a   1.000
_cell.length_b   1.000
_cell.length_c   1.000
_cell.angle_alpha   90.00
_cell.angle_beta   90.00
_cell.angle_gamma   90.00
#
_symmetry.space_group_name_H-M   'P 1'
#
loop_
_entity.id
_entity.type
_entity.pdbx_description
1 polymer ?
#
loop_
_entity_poly.entity_id
_entity_poly.type
_entity_poly.pdbx_seq_one_letter_code
_entity_poly.pdbx_strand_id
1 'polypeptide(L)'
;YSATTTGCDSTFFSTALWVRFTGGGATTLATSATLSYRCGTSYTGWLVSSLPSTSGTTVSSVVCFSWSTNICNWVTVISVTNCNGFYVFQLPSPPVGCNSRYCTQ
;
A
#
# COMPACT_ATOMS: atom_id res chain seq x y z
N TYR A 1 4.18 -21.13 -17.36
CA TYR A 1 3.63 -19.98 -16.63
C TYR A 1 3.95 -20.22 -15.16
N SER A 2 5.10 -19.77 -14.68
CA SER A 2 5.49 -20.05 -13.29
C SER A 2 4.57 -19.25 -12.37
N ALA A 3 3.79 -19.96 -11.55
CA ALA A 3 2.97 -19.35 -10.51
C ALA A 3 3.91 -18.71 -9.48
N THR A 4 4.28 -17.44 -9.71
CA THR A 4 4.73 -16.57 -8.63
C THR A 4 3.59 -16.53 -7.63
N THR A 5 3.83 -17.06 -6.43
CA THR A 5 2.93 -17.00 -5.29
C THR A 5 2.28 -15.62 -5.23
N THR A 6 0.95 -15.56 -5.40
CA THR A 6 0.17 -14.35 -5.14
C THR A 6 0.45 -13.96 -3.69
N GLY A 7 1.16 -12.86 -3.47
CA GLY A 7 1.51 -12.42 -2.14
C GLY A 7 0.26 -11.96 -1.39
N CYS A 8 0.26 -12.18 -0.07
CA CYS A 8 -0.84 -11.90 0.82
C CYS A 8 -0.38 -10.96 1.93
N ASP A 9 -0.88 -9.72 1.93
CA ASP A 9 -0.55 -8.74 2.98
C ASP A 9 -1.48 -8.90 4.21
N SER A 10 -2.66 -9.51 4.06
CA SER A 10 -3.60 -9.72 5.17
C SER A 10 -3.10 -10.70 6.24
N THR A 11 -2.13 -11.56 5.92
CA THR A 11 -1.46 -12.41 6.92
C THR A 11 -0.42 -11.65 7.74
N PHE A 12 0.11 -10.55 7.20
CA PHE A 12 1.11 -9.72 7.88
C PHE A 12 0.46 -8.59 8.69
N PHE A 13 -0.54 -7.92 8.10
CA PHE A 13 -1.29 -6.83 8.74
C PHE A 13 -2.58 -7.33 9.39
N SER A 14 -2.54 -8.44 10.16
CA SER A 14 -3.72 -8.94 10.88
C SER A 14 -4.28 -7.91 11.89
N THR A 15 -3.44 -6.98 12.31
CA THR A 15 -3.79 -5.72 12.97
C THR A 15 -3.08 -4.55 12.28
N ALA A 16 -3.49 -3.32 12.58
CA ALA A 16 -2.84 -2.13 12.03
C ALA A 16 -1.41 -1.97 12.60
N LEU A 17 -0.41 -2.05 11.73
CA LEU A 17 1.01 -1.99 12.10
C LEU A 17 1.72 -0.82 11.46
N TRP A 18 2.61 -0.18 12.22
CA TRP A 18 3.54 0.80 11.69
C TRP A 18 4.70 0.10 10.98
N VAL A 19 4.85 0.38 9.69
CA VAL A 19 5.91 -0.19 8.86
C VAL A 19 6.67 0.88 8.11
N ARG A 20 7.94 0.57 7.85
CA ARG A 20 8.80 1.31 6.93
C ARG A 20 9.19 0.38 5.79
N PHE A 21 8.98 0.83 4.56
CA PHE A 21 9.51 0.13 3.39
C PHE A 21 11.01 0.46 3.25
N THR A 22 11.83 -0.58 3.11
CA THR A 22 13.28 -0.46 2.93
C THR A 22 13.72 -1.44 1.84
N GLY A 23 14.77 -1.10 1.07
CA GLY A 23 15.30 -1.95 0.01
C GLY A 23 15.40 -1.26 -1.36
N GLY A 24 15.71 -2.05 -2.41
CA GLY A 24 16.18 -1.62 -3.74
C GLY A 24 15.25 -0.69 -4.52
N GLY A 25 15.23 0.59 -4.16
CA GLY A 25 14.59 1.68 -4.88
C GLY A 25 13.21 2.07 -4.35
N ALA A 26 12.41 1.09 -3.91
CA ALA A 26 11.04 1.34 -3.47
C ALA A 26 10.93 1.59 -1.96
N THR A 27 10.59 2.81 -1.57
CA THR A 27 10.59 3.26 -0.15
C THR A 27 9.26 3.87 0.29
N THR A 28 8.32 4.05 -0.63
CA THR A 28 6.98 4.55 -0.33
C THR A 28 5.93 3.66 -0.97
N LEU A 29 4.66 3.86 -0.62
CA LEU A 29 3.58 3.32 -1.43
C LEU A 29 3.56 3.99 -2.80
N ALA A 30 3.08 3.26 -3.81
CA ALA A 30 2.80 3.84 -5.12
C ALA A 30 1.79 4.99 -4.96
N THR A 31 2.14 6.16 -5.47
CA THR A 31 1.34 7.41 -5.41
C THR A 31 0.52 7.65 -6.68
N SER A 32 0.60 6.70 -7.62
CA SER A 32 -0.18 6.66 -8.86
C SER A 32 -0.94 5.34 -8.96
N ALA A 33 -2.06 5.36 -9.66
CA ALA A 33 -2.88 4.18 -9.89
C ALA A 33 -2.06 3.00 -10.44
N THR A 34 -2.07 1.89 -9.70
CA THR A 34 -1.43 0.64 -10.09
C THR A 34 -2.45 -0.26 -10.77
N LEU A 35 -2.13 -0.82 -11.94
CA LEU A 35 -3.01 -1.79 -12.60
C LEU A 35 -3.06 -3.11 -11.83
N SER A 36 -4.17 -3.84 -11.98
CA SER A 36 -4.33 -5.22 -11.51
C SER A 36 -3.17 -6.13 -11.94
N TYR A 37 -2.90 -7.18 -11.16
CA TYR A 37 -1.81 -8.14 -11.43
C TYR A 37 -0.41 -7.52 -11.45
N ARG A 38 -0.20 -6.45 -10.70
CA ARG A 38 1.13 -5.88 -10.41
C ARG A 38 1.52 -6.16 -8.96
N CYS A 39 2.77 -5.87 -8.60
CA CYS A 39 3.24 -5.93 -7.21
C CYS A 39 3.07 -7.35 -6.57
N GLY A 40 3.03 -8.39 -7.41
CA GLY A 40 2.87 -9.78 -7.00
C GLY A 40 1.50 -10.12 -6.42
N THR A 41 0.43 -9.40 -6.80
CA THR A 41 -0.93 -9.64 -6.29
C THR A 41 -2.00 -9.38 -7.35
N SER A 42 -3.22 -9.87 -7.13
CA SER A 42 -4.36 -9.59 -8.03
C SER A 42 -4.91 -8.19 -7.81
N TYR A 43 -5.05 -7.76 -6.54
CA TYR A 43 -5.65 -6.49 -6.14
C TYR A 43 -4.58 -5.56 -5.57
N THR A 44 -4.26 -4.52 -6.33
CA THR A 44 -3.09 -3.68 -6.05
C THR A 44 -3.49 -2.41 -5.31
N GLY A 45 -3.01 -2.27 -4.08
CA GLY A 45 -3.22 -1.09 -3.24
C GLY A 45 -2.23 0.03 -3.58
N TRP A 46 -2.73 1.22 -3.86
CA TRP A 46 -1.93 2.43 -4.12
C TRP A 46 -2.48 3.62 -3.32
N LEU A 47 -1.59 4.53 -2.94
CA LEU A 47 -1.91 5.72 -2.17
C LEU A 47 -2.54 6.78 -3.08
N VAL A 48 -3.80 7.13 -2.79
CA VAL A 48 -4.54 8.16 -3.53
C VAL A 48 -4.15 9.56 -3.07
N SER A 49 -3.89 9.69 -1.77
CA SER A 49 -3.48 10.95 -1.17
C SER A 49 -1.98 11.20 -1.40
N SER A 50 -1.57 12.46 -1.36
CA SER A 50 -0.15 12.81 -1.35
C SER A 50 0.50 12.44 -0.01
N LEU A 51 1.80 12.11 -0.04
CA LEU A 51 2.60 11.97 1.16
C LEU A 51 2.72 13.31 1.91
N PRO A 52 2.80 13.31 3.26
CA PRO A 52 3.00 14.55 4.02
C PRO A 52 4.34 15.21 3.67
N SER A 53 4.31 16.53 3.41
CA SER A 53 5.50 17.31 3.07
C SER A 53 6.28 17.79 4.29
N THR A 54 5.59 18.03 5.40
CA THR A 54 6.20 18.54 6.65
C THR A 54 6.72 17.39 7.49
N SER A 55 8.00 17.43 7.86
CA SER A 55 8.59 16.45 8.77
C SER A 55 7.89 16.47 10.15
N GLY A 56 7.72 15.29 10.74
CA GLY A 56 7.11 15.09 12.05
C GLY A 56 5.58 15.11 12.04
N THR A 57 4.94 15.35 10.89
CA THR A 57 3.48 15.34 10.80
C THR A 57 2.96 13.95 10.44
N THR A 58 1.90 13.54 11.12
CA THR A 58 1.11 12.35 10.79
C THR A 58 -0.20 12.79 10.17
N VAL A 59 -0.52 12.26 9.00
CA VAL A 59 -1.75 12.57 8.28
C VAL A 59 -2.55 11.31 7.98
N SER A 60 -3.87 11.45 7.94
CA SER A 60 -4.76 10.42 7.40
C SER A 60 -4.64 10.40 5.88
N SER A 61 -4.54 9.22 5.29
CA SER A 61 -4.40 9.03 3.85
C SER A 61 -5.23 7.85 3.37
N VAL A 62 -5.59 7.87 2.09
CA VAL A 62 -6.46 6.87 1.49
C VAL A 62 -5.65 5.96 0.56
N VAL A 63 -5.84 4.65 0.71
CA VAL A 63 -5.34 3.64 -0.23
C VAL A 63 -6.51 3.04 -0.99
N CYS A 64 -6.41 3.01 -2.32
CA CYS A 64 -7.35 2.35 -3.21
C CYS A 64 -6.75 1.02 -3.71
N PHE A 65 -7.57 -0.02 -3.76
CA PHE A 65 -7.22 -1.31 -4.34
C PHE A 65 -7.84 -1.44 -5.73
N SER A 66 -6.99 -1.52 -6.74
CA SER A 66 -7.37 -1.68 -8.14
C SER A 66 -7.69 -3.13 -8.47
N TRP A 67 -8.72 -3.34 -9.29
CA TRP A 67 -9.11 -4.65 -9.82
C TRP A 67 -9.86 -4.49 -11.15
N SER A 68 -9.56 -5.37 -12.10
CA SER A 68 -10.04 -5.28 -13.48
C SER A 68 -9.71 -3.90 -14.07
N THR A 69 -10.69 -3.23 -14.68
CA THR A 69 -10.58 -1.88 -15.26
C THR A 69 -10.78 -0.75 -14.26
N ASN A 70 -11.26 -1.05 -13.05
CA ASN A 70 -11.48 -0.04 -12.02
C ASN A 70 -10.23 0.09 -11.12
N ILE A 71 -9.65 1.29 -11.10
CA ILE A 71 -8.46 1.61 -10.30
C ILE A 71 -8.74 1.76 -8.81
N CYS A 72 -10.01 1.78 -8.39
CA CYS A 72 -10.41 1.84 -6.98
C CYS A 72 -11.72 1.07 -6.75
N ASN A 73 -11.60 -0.24 -6.51
CA ASN A 73 -12.75 -1.07 -6.13
C ASN A 73 -12.98 -1.07 -4.61
N TRP A 74 -11.89 -1.01 -3.85
CA TRP A 74 -11.95 -1.00 -2.38
C TRP A 74 -11.02 0.07 -1.83
N VAL A 75 -11.41 0.59 -0.68
CA VAL A 75 -10.71 1.70 -0.03
C VAL A 75 -10.36 1.30 1.39
N THR A 76 -9.19 1.74 1.85
CA THR A 76 -8.85 1.72 3.27
C THR A 76 -8.18 3.03 3.65
N VAL A 77 -8.36 3.44 4.91
CA VAL A 77 -7.73 4.64 5.47
C VAL A 77 -6.53 4.20 6.28
N ILE A 78 -5.42 4.90 6.09
CA ILE A 78 -4.14 4.64 6.75
C ILE A 78 -3.62 5.92 7.40
N SER A 79 -2.64 5.78 8.29
CA SER A 79 -1.87 6.92 8.80
C SER A 79 -0.49 6.93 8.15
N VAL A 80 0.01 8.11 7.78
CA VAL A 80 1.35 8.28 7.20
C VAL A 80 2.09 9.36 7.96
N THR A 81 3.34 9.09 8.34
CA THR A 81 4.22 10.07 9.00
C THR A 81 5.45 10.32 8.15
N ASN A 82 5.80 11.60 7.96
CA ASN A 82 7.08 12.01 7.38
C ASN A 82 8.14 12.06 8.49
N CYS A 83 9.16 11.21 8.42
CA CYS A 83 10.21 11.11 9.44
C CYS A 83 11.53 11.77 9.03
N ASN A 84 11.47 12.78 8.14
CA ASN A 84 12.63 13.48 7.60
C ASN A 84 13.57 12.55 6.79
N GLY A 85 13.23 12.32 5.52
CA GLY A 85 14.02 11.49 4.60
C GLY A 85 13.52 10.05 4.44
N PHE A 86 12.47 9.66 5.17
CA PHE A 86 11.70 8.44 4.93
C PHE A 86 10.27 8.58 5.45
N TYR A 87 9.40 7.65 5.06
CA TYR A 87 8.02 7.58 5.50
C TYR A 87 7.76 6.30 6.28
N VAL A 88 6.89 6.40 7.27
CA VAL A 88 6.29 5.25 7.94
C VAL A 88 4.79 5.26 7.75
N PHE A 89 4.21 4.08 7.60
CA PHE A 89 2.82 3.87 7.27
C PHE A 89 2.20 2.98 8.33
N GLN A 90 1.06 3.38 8.89
CA GLN A 90 0.22 2.51 9.70
C GLN A 90 -0.75 1.80 8.79
N LEU A 91 -0.46 0.55 8.44
CA LEU A 91 -1.24 -0.22 7.47
C LEU A 91 -2.13 -1.23 8.20
N PRO A 92 -3.45 -1.18 8.00
CA PRO A 92 -4.36 -2.22 8.46
C PRO A 92 -4.32 -3.43 7.52
N SER A 93 -5.06 -4.48 7.89
CA SER A 93 -5.34 -5.57 6.95
C SER A 93 -6.01 -5.01 5.69
N PRO A 94 -5.57 -5.40 4.49
CA PRO A 94 -6.29 -5.08 3.27
C PRO A 94 -7.76 -5.54 3.33
N PRO A 95 -8.71 -4.76 2.78
CA PRO A 95 -10.14 -5.03 2.91
C PRO A 95 -10.61 -6.27 2.11
N VAL A 96 -9.76 -6.83 1.23
CA VAL A 96 -10.14 -7.87 0.26
C VAL A 96 -9.32 -9.17 0.36
N GLY A 97 -8.84 -9.49 1.56
CA GLY A 97 -8.20 -10.76 1.86
C GLY A 97 -6.88 -10.98 1.12
N CYS A 98 -6.44 -12.24 1.03
CA CYS A 98 -5.07 -12.55 0.60
C CYS A 98 -4.72 -12.21 -0.85
N ASN A 99 -5.70 -11.94 -1.72
CA ASN A 99 -5.43 -11.55 -3.09
C ASN A 99 -5.11 -10.06 -3.23
N SER A 100 -4.77 -9.38 -2.13
CA SER A 100 -4.47 -7.95 -2.10
C SER A 100 -3.19 -7.62 -1.37
N ARG A 101 -2.48 -6.61 -1.89
CA ARG A 101 -1.25 -6.09 -1.31
C ARG A 101 -1.11 -4.60 -1.52
N TYR A 102 -0.41 -3.96 -0.60
CA TYR A 102 0.07 -2.59 -0.74
C TYR A 102 1.26 -2.56 -1.70
N CYS A 103 1.15 -1.83 -2.79
CA CYS A 103 2.21 -1.70 -3.77
C CYS A 103 3.19 -0.60 -3.37
N THR A 104 4.49 -0.90 -3.43
CA THR A 104 5.56 0.06 -3.17
C THR A 104 6.17 0.61 -4.46
N GLN A 105 6.68 1.84 -4.42
CA GLN A 105 7.45 2.48 -5.50
C GLN A 105 8.73 3.11 -4.98
#